data_AF-A0A2N0QUY4-F1
#
_entry.id   AF-A0A2N0QUY4-F1
#
_cell.length_a   1.000
_cell.length_b   1.000
_cell.length_c   1.000
_cell.angle_alpha   90.00
_cell.angle_beta   90.00
_cell.angle_gamma   90.00
#
_symmetry.space_group_name_H-M   'P 1'
#
loop_
_entity.id
_entity.type
_entity.pdbx_description
1 polymer ?
#
loop_
_entity_poly.entity_id
_entity_poly.type
_entity_poly.pdbx_seq_one_letter_code
_entity_poly.pdbx_strand_id
1 'polypeptide(L)'
;MIDENEDPQAAAEQLNYNERITSDHLGSNSLSAQMTKSWEPILEKAIKAIVSIKANRVRSFDTSKSGESNATGFIVDKERGIILSNRHVVSPSPIVAQAIFRNYEEVELKPIYRD
;
A
#
# COMPACT_ATOMS: atom_id res chain seq x y z
N MET A 1 34.68 1.92 52.67
CA MET A 1 34.18 3.12 53.36
C MET A 1 33.12 3.68 52.43
N ILE A 2 31.86 3.32 52.69
CA ILE A 2 30.70 3.65 51.86
C ILE A 2 30.26 5.03 52.34
N ASP A 3 30.19 6.01 51.44
CA ASP A 3 29.68 7.34 51.74
C ASP A 3 28.15 7.28 51.58
N GLU A 4 27.46 7.11 52.70
CA GLU A 4 25.99 7.21 52.81
C GLU A 4 25.63 8.67 53.01
N ASN A 5 25.20 9.37 51.95
CA ASN A 5 24.42 10.62 52.03
C ASN A 5 23.72 10.89 50.69
N GLU A 6 22.69 10.11 50.35
CA GLU A 6 21.70 10.53 49.36
C GLU A 6 20.57 11.27 50.08
N ASP A 7 20.44 12.56 49.78
CA ASP A 7 19.47 13.48 50.39
C ASP A 7 18.03 13.06 50.07
N PRO A 8 17.22 12.66 51.08
CA PRO A 8 15.85 12.18 50.87
C PRO A 8 14.91 13.26 50.29
N GLN A 9 15.31 14.53 50.34
CA GLN A 9 14.52 15.63 49.82
C GLN A 9 14.60 15.72 48.28
N ALA A 10 15.73 15.34 47.69
CA ALA A 10 15.92 15.29 46.24
C ALA A 10 15.10 14.17 45.56
N ALA A 11 14.92 13.03 46.23
CA ALA A 11 14.09 11.93 45.74
C ALA A 11 12.59 12.29 45.73
N ALA A 12 12.12 13.04 46.74
CA ALA A 12 10.73 13.50 46.83
C ALA A 12 10.37 14.53 45.74
N GLU A 13 11.30 15.41 45.36
CA GLU A 13 11.11 16.37 44.27
C GLU A 13 11.07 15.69 42.89
N GLN A 14 11.89 14.64 42.68
CA GLN A 14 11.87 13.85 41.44
C GLN A 14 10.56 13.07 41.27
N LEU A 15 10.01 12.51 42.34
CA LEU A 15 8.71 11.84 42.31
C LEU A 15 7.58 12.82 41.96
N ASN A 16 7.59 14.02 42.54
CA ASN A 16 6.58 15.04 42.27
C ASN A 16 6.70 15.64 40.85
N TYR A 17 7.91 15.71 40.31
CA TYR A 17 8.14 16.06 38.90
C TYR A 17 7.58 14.98 37.95
N ASN A 18 7.82 13.70 38.26
CA ASN A 18 7.35 12.57 37.46
C ASN A 18 5.83 12.36 37.54
N GLU A 19 5.20 12.66 38.68
CA GLU A 19 3.74 12.66 38.84
C GLU A 19 3.06 13.78 38.03
N ARG A 20 3.71 14.96 37.91
CA ARG A 20 3.20 16.04 37.05
C ARG A 20 3.27 15.69 35.57
N ILE A 21 4.38 15.10 35.11
CA ILE A 21 4.55 14.64 33.72
C ILE A 21 3.52 13.56 33.35
N THR A 22 3.19 12.65 34.27
CA THR A 22 2.18 11.62 34.01
C THR A 22 0.75 12.17 34.03
N SER A 23 0.45 13.17 34.86
CA SER A 23 -0.86 13.83 34.90
C SER A 23 -1.17 14.67 33.65
N ASP A 24 -0.17 15.35 33.07
CA ASP A 24 -0.34 16.15 31.85
C ASP A 24 -0.46 15.31 30.57
N HIS A 25 -0.02 14.05 30.60
CA HIS A 25 -0.13 13.12 29.46
C HIS A 25 -1.46 12.35 29.36
N LEU A 26 -2.28 12.37 30.41
CA LEU A 26 -3.60 11.70 30.40
C LEU A 26 -4.68 12.48 29.62
N GLY A 27 -4.42 13.75 29.27
CA GLY A 27 -5.32 14.58 28.46
C GLY A 27 -5.01 14.63 26.96
N SER A 28 -3.89 14.05 26.50
CA SER A 28 -3.39 14.20 25.12
C SER A 28 -3.43 12.93 24.27
N ASN A 29 -4.15 11.88 24.70
CA ASN A 29 -4.26 10.64 23.93
C ASN A 29 -5.46 10.60 22.96
N SER A 30 -6.36 11.58 23.01
CA SER A 30 -7.53 11.63 22.12
C SER A 30 -7.22 12.23 20.75
N LEU A 31 -6.27 13.17 20.64
CA LEU A 31 -5.98 13.85 19.37
C LEU A 31 -4.97 13.09 18.47
N SER A 32 -4.01 12.37 19.07
CA SER A 32 -3.01 11.58 18.31
C SER A 32 -3.59 10.27 17.77
N ALA A 33 -4.46 9.60 18.54
CA ALA A 33 -5.18 8.40 18.10
C ALA A 33 -6.22 8.70 17.01
N GLN A 34 -6.77 9.93 16.98
CA GLN A 34 -7.62 10.39 15.87
C GLN A 34 -6.82 10.69 14.58
N MET A 35 -5.52 11.02 14.69
CA MET A 35 -4.64 11.32 13.56
C MET A 35 -4.00 10.09 12.91
N THR A 36 -3.95 8.95 13.60
CA THR A 36 -3.64 7.68 12.94
C THR A 36 -4.89 7.22 12.19
N LYS A 37 -5.17 7.86 11.04
CA LYS A 37 -6.08 7.28 10.04
C LYS A 37 -5.50 5.90 9.67
N SER A 38 -6.08 4.86 10.27
CA SER A 38 -5.88 3.46 9.92
C SER A 38 -5.87 3.35 8.39
N TRP A 39 -4.78 2.84 7.79
CA TRP A 39 -4.70 2.70 6.33
C TRP A 39 -5.69 1.65 5.85
N GLU A 40 -6.04 0.71 6.73
CA GLU A 40 -6.74 -0.54 6.45
C GLU A 40 -8.02 -0.32 5.62
N PRO A 41 -8.90 0.65 5.92
CA PRO A 41 -10.08 0.93 5.09
C PRO A 41 -9.73 1.43 3.68
N ILE A 42 -8.63 2.19 3.53
CA ILE A 42 -8.15 2.66 2.22
C ILE A 42 -7.65 1.47 1.40
N LEU A 43 -6.89 0.57 2.02
CA LEU A 43 -6.39 -0.64 1.37
C LEU A 43 -7.55 -1.56 0.95
N GLU A 44 -8.51 -1.82 1.83
CA GLU A 44 -9.70 -2.64 1.53
C GLU A 44 -10.54 -2.07 0.38
N LYS A 45 -10.56 -0.74 0.24
CA LYS A 45 -11.20 -0.09 -0.91
C LYS A 45 -10.34 -0.21 -2.17
N ALA A 46 -9.04 0.05 -2.07
CA ALA A 46 -8.13 0.09 -3.22
C ALA A 46 -7.94 -1.29 -3.86
N ILE A 47 -7.81 -2.35 -3.05
CA ILE A 47 -7.52 -3.71 -3.54
C ILE A 47 -8.60 -4.26 -4.47
N LYS A 48 -9.84 -3.77 -4.36
CA LYS A 48 -10.96 -4.14 -5.24
C LYS A 48 -10.78 -3.64 -6.68
N ALA A 49 -9.94 -2.63 -6.88
CA ALA A 49 -9.64 -2.05 -8.19
C ALA A 49 -8.32 -2.57 -8.78
N ILE A 50 -7.64 -3.52 -8.12
CA ILE A 50 -6.34 -4.04 -8.55
C ILE A 50 -6.54 -5.43 -9.15
N VAL A 51 -5.94 -5.66 -10.31
CA VAL A 51 -5.92 -6.96 -10.99
C VAL A 51 -4.50 -7.36 -11.32
N SER A 52 -4.23 -8.67 -11.36
CA SER A 52 -3.03 -9.20 -11.98
C SER A 52 -3.26 -9.34 -13.48
N ILE A 53 -2.32 -8.93 -14.31
CA ILE A 53 -2.37 -9.09 -15.76
C ILE A 53 -1.38 -10.19 -16.14
N LYS A 54 -1.90 -11.27 -16.73
CA LYS A 54 -1.10 -12.31 -17.38
C LYS A 54 -1.09 -12.03 -18.87
N ALA A 55 0.09 -11.80 -19.44
CA ALA A 55 0.27 -11.38 -20.81
C ALA A 55 1.23 -12.30 -21.56
N ASN A 56 0.85 -12.73 -22.76
CA ASN A 56 1.68 -13.51 -23.66
C ASN A 56 1.89 -12.74 -24.97
N ARG A 57 3.14 -12.35 -25.23
CA ARG A 57 3.58 -11.80 -26.51
C ARG A 57 3.85 -12.96 -27.46
N VAL A 58 2.91 -13.18 -28.39
CA VAL A 58 2.85 -14.38 -29.25
C VAL A 58 4.06 -14.50 -30.17
N ARG A 59 4.61 -13.35 -30.60
CA ARG A 59 5.80 -13.28 -31.43
C ARG A 59 6.61 -12.04 -31.08
N SER A 60 7.91 -12.09 -31.36
CA SER A 60 8.74 -10.90 -31.29
C SER A 60 8.30 -9.91 -32.37
N PHE A 61 8.22 -8.63 -32.01
CA PHE A 61 7.87 -7.55 -32.92
C PHE A 61 8.55 -6.24 -32.48
N ASP A 62 8.93 -5.44 -33.46
CA ASP A 62 9.73 -4.22 -33.29
C ASP A 62 11.01 -4.53 -32.49
N THR A 63 11.06 -4.14 -31.20
CA THR A 63 12.18 -4.39 -30.28
C THR A 63 11.83 -5.33 -29.12
N SER A 64 10.58 -5.79 -29.06
CA SER A 64 10.07 -6.62 -27.96
C SER A 64 10.16 -8.10 -28.28
N LYS A 65 10.66 -8.90 -27.32
CA LYS A 65 10.76 -10.35 -27.44
C LYS A 65 9.42 -11.02 -27.12
N SER A 66 9.16 -12.13 -27.82
CA SER A 66 8.09 -13.06 -27.46
C SER A 66 8.27 -13.61 -26.07
N GLY A 67 7.16 -14.02 -25.46
CA GLY A 67 7.15 -14.68 -24.16
C GLY A 67 6.06 -14.16 -23.24
N GLU A 68 6.01 -14.79 -22.08
CA GLU A 68 5.04 -14.49 -21.04
C GLU A 68 5.56 -13.38 -20.11
N SER A 69 4.63 -12.65 -19.51
CA SER A 69 4.91 -11.66 -18.48
C SER A 69 3.70 -11.49 -17.56
N ASN A 70 3.97 -11.13 -16.32
CA ASN A 70 2.96 -10.73 -15.35
C ASN A 70 3.12 -9.25 -15.01
N ALA A 71 2.01 -8.59 -14.75
CA ALA A 71 1.98 -7.17 -14.38
C ALA A 71 0.77 -6.85 -13.51
N THR A 72 0.67 -5.60 -13.06
CA THR A 72 -0.48 -5.09 -12.31
C THR A 72 -1.32 -4.18 -13.20
N GLY A 73 -2.64 -4.30 -13.11
CA GLY A 73 -3.61 -3.39 -13.70
C GLY A 73 -4.47 -2.72 -12.64
N PHE A 74 -4.94 -1.52 -12.95
CA PHE A 74 -5.90 -0.77 -12.12
C PHE A 74 -7.18 -0.52 -12.91
N ILE A 75 -8.31 -0.92 -12.36
CA ILE A 75 -9.63 -0.63 -12.93
C ILE A 75 -9.91 0.85 -12.73
N VAL A 76 -9.96 1.60 -13.83
CA VAL A 76 -10.21 3.05 -13.83
C VAL A 76 -11.64 3.40 -14.24
N ASP A 77 -12.30 2.51 -14.98
CA ASP A 77 -13.71 2.61 -15.32
C ASP A 77 -14.36 1.22 -15.30
N LYS A 78 -15.19 0.97 -14.30
CA LYS A 78 -15.88 -0.33 -14.13
C LYS A 78 -17.06 -0.52 -15.07
N GLU A 79 -17.67 0.57 -15.56
CA GLU A 79 -18.84 0.49 -16.45
C GLU A 79 -18.40 0.15 -17.87
N ARG A 80 -17.24 0.68 -18.28
CA ARG A 80 -16.63 0.40 -19.57
C ARG A 80 -15.59 -0.73 -19.54
N GLY A 81 -15.22 -1.23 -18.36
CA GLY A 81 -14.20 -2.26 -18.19
C GLY A 81 -12.78 -1.81 -18.55
N ILE A 82 -12.46 -0.53 -18.34
CA ILE A 82 -11.14 0.02 -18.68
C ILE A 82 -10.15 -0.24 -17.55
N ILE A 83 -9.03 -0.86 -17.90
CA ILE A 83 -7.89 -1.13 -17.02
C ILE A 83 -6.69 -0.32 -17.51
N LEU A 84 -6.07 0.40 -16.58
CA LEU A 84 -4.82 1.12 -16.79
C LEU A 84 -3.65 0.28 -16.30
N SER A 85 -2.57 0.24 -17.08
CA SER A 85 -1.29 -0.35 -16.69
C SER A 85 -0.14 0.41 -17.35
N ASN A 86 1.10 0.03 -17.06
CA ASN A 86 2.26 0.65 -17.67
C ASN A 86 2.35 0.34 -19.18
N ARG A 87 2.92 1.28 -19.95
CA ARG A 87 3.16 1.16 -21.39
C ARG A 87 3.85 -0.15 -21.82
N HIS A 88 4.79 -0.64 -21.02
CA HIS A 88 5.55 -1.84 -21.33
C HIS A 88 4.71 -3.12 -21.23
N VAL A 89 3.61 -3.10 -20.47
CA VAL A 89 2.70 -4.24 -20.28
C VAL A 89 1.85 -4.46 -21.51
N VAL A 90 1.29 -3.38 -22.07
CA VAL A 90 0.48 -3.42 -23.30
C VAL A 90 1.31 -3.98 -24.46
N SER A 91 2.60 -3.61 -24.52
CA SER A 91 3.56 -4.00 -25.58
C SER A 91 3.16 -3.52 -26.99
N PRO A 92 4.13 -3.25 -27.90
CA PRO A 92 3.81 -3.11 -29.33
C PRO A 92 3.54 -4.46 -30.01
N SER A 93 3.97 -5.57 -29.40
CA SER A 93 3.81 -6.90 -29.99
C SER A 93 2.36 -7.38 -29.98
N PRO A 94 1.96 -8.24 -30.94
CA PRO A 94 0.74 -9.01 -30.82
C PRO A 94 0.69 -9.74 -29.47
N ILE A 95 -0.33 -9.43 -28.69
CA ILE A 95 -0.46 -9.82 -27.29
C ILE A 95 -1.80 -10.51 -27.04
N VAL A 96 -1.77 -11.58 -26.26
CA VAL A 96 -2.94 -12.17 -25.62
C VAL A 96 -2.81 -11.89 -24.13
N ALA A 97 -3.83 -11.29 -23.51
CA ALA A 97 -3.75 -10.91 -22.11
C ALA A 97 -5.06 -11.24 -21.36
N GLN A 98 -4.93 -11.52 -20.07
CA GLN A 98 -6.04 -11.77 -19.16
C GLN A 98 -5.83 -10.97 -17.87
N ALA A 99 -6.91 -10.40 -17.33
CA ALA A 99 -6.96 -9.89 -15.97
C ALA A 99 -7.42 -11.02 -15.04
N ILE A 100 -6.67 -11.22 -13.97
CA ILE A 100 -6.96 -12.17 -12.90
C ILE A 100 -7.29 -11.36 -11.66
N PHE A 101 -8.54 -11.46 -11.21
CA PHE A 101 -9.04 -10.79 -10.02
C PHE A 101 -8.64 -11.55 -8.75
N ARG A 102 -8.82 -10.92 -7.59
CA ARG A 102 -8.49 -11.53 -6.28
C ARG A 102 -9.28 -12.82 -5.98
N ASN A 103 -10.46 -12.97 -6.59
CA ASN A 103 -11.30 -14.17 -6.54
C ASN A 103 -10.91 -15.25 -7.58
N TYR A 104 -9.79 -15.09 -8.29
CA TYR A 104 -9.33 -15.94 -9.40
C TYR A 104 -10.24 -15.93 -10.63
N GLU A 105 -11.15 -14.97 -10.75
CA GLU A 105 -11.88 -14.75 -11.97
C GLU A 105 -10.93 -14.24 -13.05
N GLU A 106 -10.96 -14.88 -14.22
CA GLU A 106 -10.15 -14.52 -15.39
C GLU A 106 -11.01 -13.84 -16.44
N VAL A 107 -10.59 -12.66 -16.89
CA VAL A 107 -11.28 -11.88 -17.92
C VAL A 107 -10.31 -11.56 -19.05
N GLU A 108 -10.70 -11.83 -20.30
CA GLU A 108 -9.90 -11.50 -21.48
C GLU A 108 -9.70 -9.99 -21.59
N LEU A 109 -8.48 -9.56 -21.92
CA LEU A 109 -8.13 -8.16 -22.14
C LEU A 109 -7.80 -7.90 -23.59
N LYS A 110 -8.24 -6.74 -24.08
CA LYS A 110 -7.87 -6.22 -25.40
C LYS A 110 -7.15 -4.88 -25.23
N PRO A 111 -5.96 -4.71 -25.83
CA PRO A 111 -5.27 -3.43 -25.81
C PRO A 111 -6.06 -2.41 -26.65
N ILE A 112 -6.46 -1.30 -26.04
CA ILE A 112 -7.22 -0.22 -26.72
C ILE A 112 -6.39 1.05 -26.95
N TYR A 113 -5.33 1.26 -26.16
CA TYR A 113 -4.45 2.41 -26.25
C TYR A 113 -3.07 2.09 -25.70
N ARG A 114 -2.03 2.69 -26.29
CA ARG A 114 -0.64 2.63 -25.86
C ARG A 114 0.01 3.95 -26.28
N ASP A 115 0.69 4.63 -25.34
CA ASP A 115 1.30 5.95 -25.56
C ASP A 115 2.62 5.93 -26.36
#